data_AF-A0A7W5BRS3-F1
#
_entry.id   AF-A0A7W5BRS3-F1
#
_cell.length_a   1.000
_cell.length_b   1.000
_cell.length_c   1.000
_cell.angle_alpha   90.00
_cell.angle_beta   90.00
_cell.angle_gamma   90.00
#
_symmetry.space_group_name_H-M   'P 1'
#
loop_
_entity.id
_entity.type
_entity.pdbx_description
1 polymer ?
#
loop_
_entity_poly.entity_id
_entity_poly.type
_entity_poly.pdbx_seq_one_letter_code
_entity_poly.pdbx_strand_id
1 'polypeptide(L)'
;MSEAKAAGFNVDLYYVALDTVERNIERVKFRVALGGHDIPEDAIRRRYKGSLAHLPQALALADEAVLVDNSEIQPRIVFQLRAATSLASA
;
A
#
# COMPACT_ATOMS: atom_id res chain seq x y z
N MET A 1 -2.77 -11.90 6.14
CA MET A 1 -4.05 -11.82 5.41
C MET A 1 -4.75 -13.17 5.43
N SER A 2 -4.15 -14.26 4.97
CA SER A 2 -4.80 -15.59 4.94
C SER A 2 -5.31 -16.08 6.30
N GLU A 3 -4.52 -15.91 7.37
CA GLU A 3 -4.95 -16.26 8.74
C GLU A 3 -6.16 -15.44 9.20
N ALA A 4 -6.18 -14.13 8.90
CA ALA A 4 -7.31 -13.26 9.22
C ALA A 4 -8.58 -13.70 8.47
N LYS A 5 -8.47 -14.01 7.17
CA LYS A 5 -9.60 -14.56 6.40
C LYS A 5 -10.08 -15.90 6.97
N ALA A 6 -9.16 -16.80 7.31
CA ALA A 6 -9.49 -18.10 7.90
C ALA A 6 -10.19 -17.98 9.25
N ALA A 7 -9.91 -16.91 10.00
CA ALA A 7 -10.59 -16.56 11.25
C ALA A 7 -11.90 -15.77 11.06
N GLY A 8 -12.35 -15.53 9.81
CA GLY A 8 -13.62 -14.87 9.50
C GLY A 8 -13.57 -13.33 9.53
N PHE A 9 -12.38 -12.73 9.51
CA PHE A 9 -12.25 -11.27 9.40
C PHE A 9 -12.36 -10.80 7.95
N ASN A 10 -12.94 -9.61 7.77
CA ASN A 10 -12.79 -8.83 6.54
C ASN A 10 -11.38 -8.23 6.48
N VAL A 11 -10.77 -8.30 5.30
CA VAL A 11 -9.42 -7.80 5.06
C VAL A 11 -9.45 -6.62 4.10
N ASP A 12 -9.28 -5.43 4.65
CA ASP A 12 -9.18 -4.19 3.88
C ASP A 12 -7.71 -3.83 3.61
N LEU A 13 -7.35 -3.67 2.34
CA LEU A 13 -5.99 -3.33 1.92
C LEU A 13 -5.89 -1.85 1.51
N TYR A 14 -5.13 -1.07 2.26
CA TYR A 14 -4.67 0.26 1.82
C TYR A 14 -3.22 0.18 1.37
N TYR A 15 -2.99 0.30 0.06
CA TYR A 15 -1.66 0.30 -0.50
C TYR A 15 -1.26 1.71 -0.93
N VAL A 16 -0.30 2.31 -0.24
CA VAL A 16 0.21 3.66 -0.54
C VAL A 16 1.58 3.54 -1.18
N ALA A 17 1.73 4.10 -2.37
CA ALA A 17 2.98 4.08 -3.13
C ALA A 17 3.38 5.47 -3.61
N LEU A 18 4.63 5.56 -4.06
CA LEU A 18 5.17 6.68 -4.80
C LEU A 18 5.59 6.18 -6.18
N ASP A 19 5.64 7.08 -7.15
CA ASP A 19 6.05 6.84 -8.53
C ASP A 19 7.45 6.21 -8.64
N THR A 20 8.36 6.52 -7.72
CA THR A 20 9.76 6.12 -7.76
C THR A 20 10.31 5.75 -6.39
N VAL A 21 11.36 4.94 -6.39
CA VAL A 21 12.11 4.62 -5.16
C VAL A 21 12.99 5.79 -4.73
N GLU A 22 13.46 6.60 -5.67
CA GLU A 22 14.22 7.82 -5.42
C GLU A 22 13.42 8.79 -4.57
N ARG A 23 12.12 8.98 -4.86
CA ARG A 23 11.25 9.81 -4.01
C ARG A 23 11.05 9.24 -2.61
N ASN A 24 11.05 7.91 -2.44
CA ASN A 24 11.04 7.31 -1.10
C ASN A 24 12.31 7.67 -0.33
N ILE A 25 13.47 7.57 -0.99
CA ILE A 25 14.77 7.92 -0.41
C ILE A 25 14.81 9.41 -0.04
N GLU A 26 14.36 10.29 -0.92
CA GLU A 26 14.28 11.74 -0.66
C GLU A 26 13.39 12.06 0.54
N ARG A 27 12.22 11.43 0.66
CA ARG A 27 11.33 11.61 1.81
C ARG A 27 11.94 11.11 3.11
N VAL A 28 12.70 10.02 3.08
CA VAL A 28 13.46 9.53 4.25
C VAL A 28 14.57 10.52 4.62
N LYS A 29 15.36 11.01 3.66
CA LYS A 29 16.39 12.02 3.91
C LYS A 29 15.81 13.30 4.50
N PHE A 30 14.69 13.76 3.96
CA PHE A 30 13.98 14.94 4.47
C PHE A 30 13.54 14.78 5.92
N ARG A 31 12.88 13.68 6.28
CA ARG A 31 12.47 13.47 7.69
C ARG A 31 13.66 13.30 8.63
N VAL A 32 14.78 12.71 8.17
CA VAL A 32 16.01 12.57 8.97
C VAL A 32 16.62 13.94 9.26
N ALA A 33 16.65 14.83 8.27
CA ALA A 33 17.08 16.22 8.47
C ALA A 33 16.21 16.97 9.51
N LEU A 34 14.96 16.54 9.71
CA LEU A 34 14.05 17.04 10.74
C LEU A 34 14.10 16.25 12.06
N GLY A 35 15.10 15.38 12.26
CA GLY A 35 15.29 14.59 13.50
C GLY A 35 14.58 13.24 13.54
N GLY A 36 14.04 12.77 12.40
CA GLY A 36 13.39 11.46 12.29
C GLY A 36 14.36 10.27 12.17
N HIS A 37 13.81 9.05 12.19
CA HIS A 37 14.59 7.81 12.06
C HIS A 37 15.07 7.57 10.61
N ASP A 38 16.34 7.21 10.46
CA ASP A 38 16.92 6.86 9.17
C ASP A 38 16.59 5.42 8.75
N ILE A 39 16.54 5.17 7.44
CA ILE A 39 16.43 3.83 6.87
C ILE A 39 17.48 3.71 5.75
N PRO A 40 18.36 2.71 5.79
CA PRO A 40 19.35 2.47 4.74
C PRO A 40 18.72 2.38 3.34
N GLU A 41 19.35 3.01 2.33
CA GLU A 41 18.82 3.06 0.96
C GLU A 41 18.63 1.67 0.34
N ASP A 42 19.50 0.71 0.64
CA ASP A 42 19.38 -0.68 0.18
C ASP A 42 18.10 -1.34 0.70
N ALA A 43 17.74 -1.07 1.96
CA ALA A 43 16.51 -1.54 2.56
C ALA A 43 15.29 -0.88 1.91
N ILE A 44 15.36 0.42 1.60
CA ILE A 44 14.29 1.13 0.87
C ILE A 44 14.09 0.50 -0.52
N ARG A 45 15.18 0.30 -1.28
CA ARG A 45 15.13 -0.29 -2.63
C ARG A 45 14.61 -1.73 -2.62
N ARG A 46 15.10 -2.56 -1.71
CA ARG A 46 14.62 -3.94 -1.52
C ARG A 46 13.12 -3.96 -1.20
N ARG A 47 12.67 -3.10 -0.27
CA ARG A 47 11.26 -3.04 0.13
C ARG A 47 10.36 -2.49 -0.96
N TYR A 48 10.78 -1.48 -1.72
CA TYR A 48 10.01 -0.93 -2.84
C TYR A 48 9.72 -2.00 -3.91
N LYS A 49 10.76 -2.73 -4.32
CA LYS A 49 10.59 -3.83 -5.28
C LYS A 49 9.75 -4.96 -4.70
N GLY A 50 10.01 -5.32 -3.43
CA GLY A 50 9.28 -6.37 -2.74
C GLY A 50 7.80 -6.04 -2.58
N SER A 51 7.43 -4.82 -2.18
CA SER A 51 6.03 -4.46 -1.98
C SER A 51 5.23 -4.53 -3.28
N LEU A 52 5.81 -4.04 -4.38
CA LEU A 52 5.19 -4.13 -5.71
C LEU A 52 5.05 -5.59 -6.18
N ALA A 53 6.06 -6.43 -5.94
CA ALA A 53 6.01 -7.84 -6.31
C ALA A 53 4.93 -8.63 -5.54
N HIS A 54 4.68 -8.30 -4.26
CA HIS A 54 3.66 -8.97 -3.45
C HIS A 54 2.25 -8.38 -3.64
N LEU A 55 2.12 -7.20 -4.27
CA LEU A 55 0.85 -6.50 -4.41
C LEU A 55 -0.25 -7.33 -5.10
N PRO A 56 0.01 -8.07 -6.20
CA PRO A 56 -1.03 -8.92 -6.81
C PRO A 56 -1.57 -9.99 -5.85
N GLN A 57 -0.69 -10.62 -5.06
CA GLN A 57 -1.09 -11.62 -4.08
C GLN A 57 -1.89 -10.99 -2.93
N ALA A 58 -1.47 -9.81 -2.45
CA ALA A 58 -2.19 -9.09 -1.41
C ALA A 58 -3.58 -8.67 -1.88
N LEU A 59 -3.71 -8.20 -3.13
CA LEU A 59 -5.00 -7.85 -3.74
C LEU A 59 -5.93 -9.06 -3.86
N ALA A 60 -5.41 -10.22 -4.25
CA ALA A 60 -6.21 -11.45 -4.34
C ALA A 60 -6.74 -11.93 -2.98
N LEU A 61 -6.10 -11.53 -1.88
CA LEU A 61 -6.51 -11.88 -0.52
C LEU A 61 -7.40 -10.81 0.13
N ALA A 62 -7.41 -9.59 -0.39
CA ALA A 62 -8.20 -8.50 0.17
C ALA A 62 -9.68 -8.62 -0.21
N ASP A 63 -10.59 -8.27 0.70
CA ASP A 63 -12.02 -8.16 0.44
C ASP A 63 -12.34 -6.79 -0.17
N GLU A 64 -11.68 -5.75 0.32
CA GLU A 64 -11.65 -4.41 -0.27
C GLU A 64 -10.22 -3.91 -0.40
N ALA A 65 -9.94 -3.11 -1.42
CA ALA A 65 -8.63 -2.50 -1.58
C ALA A 65 -8.70 -1.08 -2.14
N VAL A 66 -7.79 -0.22 -1.67
CA VAL A 66 -7.54 1.11 -2.20
C VAL A 66 -6.05 1.26 -2.45
N LEU A 67 -5.69 1.55 -3.71
CA LEU A 67 -4.31 1.90 -4.07
C LEU A 67 -4.23 3.40 -4.26
N VAL A 68 -3.29 4.01 -3.56
CA VAL A 68 -3.07 5.45 -3.54
C VAL A 68 -1.68 5.77 -4.08
N ASP A 69 -1.63 6.60 -5.10
CA ASP A 69 -0.42 7.30 -5.51
C ASP A 69 -0.28 8.57 -4.65
N ASN A 70 0.72 8.57 -3.77
CA ASN A 70 1.02 9.66 -2.85
C ASN A 70 2.23 10.48 -3.30
N SER A 71 2.49 10.50 -4.61
CA SER A 71 3.61 11.19 -5.25
C SER A 71 3.56 12.71 -5.13
N GLU A 72 2.37 13.28 -5.26
CA GLU A 72 2.13 14.72 -5.24
C GLU A 72 1.63 15.20 -3.87
N ILE A 73 1.38 16.51 -3.74
CA ILE A 73 0.82 17.11 -2.53
C ILE A 73 -0.56 16.53 -2.24
N GLN A 74 -1.37 16.35 -3.29
CA GLN A 74 -2.68 15.72 -3.17
C GLN A 74 -2.56 14.24 -3.54
N PRO A 75 -2.83 13.30 -2.61
CA PRO A 75 -2.86 11.88 -2.93
C PRO A 75 -3.97 11.57 -3.93
N ARG A 76 -3.70 10.68 -4.88
CA ARG A 76 -4.64 10.24 -5.90
C ARG A 76 -4.94 8.76 -5.73
N ILE A 77 -6.22 8.40 -5.74
CA ILE A 77 -6.62 6.99 -5.79
C ILE A 77 -6.46 6.51 -7.23
N VAL A 78 -5.64 5.49 -7.44
CA VAL A 78 -5.34 4.94 -8.78
C VAL A 78 -6.07 3.64 -9.06
N PHE A 79 -6.54 2.94 -8.02
CA PHE A 79 -7.34 1.73 -8.14
C PHE A 79 -8.18 1.52 -6.88
N GLN A 80 -9.40 0.99 -7.05
CA GLN A 80 -10.27 0.54 -5.97
C GLN A 80 -10.87 -0.83 -6.31
N LEU A 81 -10.82 -1.75 -5.35
CA LEU A 81 -11.61 -2.97 -5.30
C LEU A 81 -12.64 -2.79 -4.18
N ARG A 82 -13.93 -2.93 -4.50
CA ARG A 82 -15.02 -2.91 -3.53
C ARG A 82 -15.79 -4.21 -3.65
N ALA A 83 -16.25 -4.73 -2.52
CA ALA A 83 -17.21 -5.82 -2.54
C ALA A 83 -18.48 -5.38 -3.29
N ALA A 84 -18.98 -6.24 -4.19
CA ALA A 84 -20.28 -6.01 -4.78
C ALA A 84 -21.35 -6.17 -3.69
N THR A 85 -22.02 -5.10 -3.31
CA THR A 85 -23.21 -5.20 -2.47
C THR A 85 -24.26 -5.97 -3.26
N SER A 86 -24.52 -7.24 -2.91
CA SER A 86 -25.72 -7.89 -3.42
C SER A 86 -26.90 -7.15 -2.80
N LEU A 87 -27.58 -6.33 -3.60
CA LEU A 87 -28.95 -5.96 -3.28
C LEU A 87 -29.74 -7.27 -3.34
N ALA A 88 -29.91 -7.92 -2.18
CA ALA A 88 -30.89 -8.97 -2.05
C ALA A 88 -32.25 -8.34 -2.38
N SER A 89 -32.73 -8.60 -3.59
CA SER A 89 -34.10 -8.31 -3.98
C SER A 89 -35.02 -9.10 -3.05
N ALA A 90 -35.64 -8.39 -2.12
CA ALA A 90 -36.79 -8.88 -1.35
C ALA A 90 -38.04 -8.93 -2.24
#